data_AF-C9SGY2-F1
#
_entry.id   AF-C9SGY2-F1
#
_cell.length_a   1.000
_cell.length_b   1.000
_cell.length_c   1.000
_cell.angle_alpha   90.00
_cell.angle_beta   90.00
_cell.angle_gamma   90.00
#
_symmetry.space_group_name_H-M   'P 1'
#
loop_
_entity.id
_entity.type
_entity.pdbx_description
1 polymer ?
#
loop_
_entity_poly.entity_id
_entity_poly.type
_entity_poly.pdbx_seq_one_letter_code
_entity_poly.pdbx_strand_id
1 'polypeptide(L)'
;MLFLSNVGGLLMVTAGAQAFFIVPCSRPVVVQRADPIVNPGALAGHVHTIMGGSAFNFTMGYDDAVSSACSTCKVRQDLSNYWIPNLYYESENGKFETVKQLGGMLVYYLQRSDSKDPEYENGLLAFPPGFQMLAGDPSLRSFGDTLEQQAISYVCLGVSGPETHQFPSQNCPYGFASAGHVPFVLGRT
;
A
#
# COMPACT_ATOMS: atom_id res chain seq x y z
N MET A 1 10.27 8.90 69.61
CA MET A 1 10.51 9.31 68.21
C MET A 1 10.21 8.11 67.32
N LEU A 2 9.07 8.13 66.62
CA LEU A 2 8.69 7.14 65.62
C LEU A 2 9.15 7.67 64.25
N PHE A 3 10.02 6.94 63.57
CA PHE A 3 10.37 7.21 62.17
C PHE A 3 9.37 6.47 61.26
N LEU A 4 8.52 7.22 60.58
CA LEU A 4 7.70 6.72 59.48
C LEU A 4 8.55 6.77 58.20
N SER A 5 8.96 5.62 57.68
CA SER A 5 9.53 5.51 56.32
C SER A 5 8.38 5.51 55.30
N ASN A 6 8.27 6.58 54.52
CA ASN A 6 7.41 6.66 53.35
C ASN A 6 8.13 5.98 52.17
N VAL A 7 7.70 4.77 51.79
CA VAL A 7 8.09 4.15 50.52
C VAL A 7 7.12 4.66 49.46
N GLY A 8 7.47 5.76 48.80
CA GLY A 8 6.74 6.23 47.62
C GLY A 8 7.02 5.33 46.43
N GLY A 9 6.06 4.46 46.07
CA GLY A 9 6.12 3.64 44.86
C GLY A 9 5.91 4.50 43.61
N LEU A 10 6.90 4.54 42.72
CA LEU A 10 6.78 5.18 41.41
C LEU A 10 5.97 4.26 40.49
N LEU A 11 4.70 4.60 40.25
CA LEU A 11 3.88 3.96 39.22
C LEU A 11 4.39 4.41 37.85
N MET A 12 5.12 3.56 37.13
CA MET A 12 5.41 3.78 35.71
C MET A 12 4.14 3.53 34.91
N VAL A 13 3.51 4.59 34.42
CA VAL A 13 2.47 4.49 33.39
C VAL A 13 3.18 4.21 32.07
N THR A 14 3.13 2.97 31.59
CA THR A 14 3.56 2.63 30.24
C THR A 14 2.52 3.17 29.25
N ALA A 15 2.76 4.33 28.67
CA ALA A 15 1.99 4.77 27.51
C ALA A 15 2.26 3.79 26.36
N GLY A 16 1.20 3.20 25.79
CA GLY A 16 1.33 2.36 24.61
C GLY A 16 1.92 3.16 23.44
N ALA A 17 2.96 2.63 22.80
CA ALA A 17 3.51 3.24 21.59
C ALA A 17 2.59 2.92 20.41
N GLN A 18 2.03 3.94 19.75
CA GLN A 18 1.42 3.77 18.43
C GLN A 18 2.55 3.67 17.41
N ALA A 19 2.83 2.45 16.96
CA ALA A 19 3.85 2.19 15.96
C ALA A 19 3.23 1.88 14.60
N PHE A 20 3.87 2.37 13.55
CA PHE A 20 3.61 1.94 12.18
C PHE A 20 4.94 1.65 11.51
N PHE A 21 4.90 0.79 10.51
CA PHE A 21 6.08 0.41 9.74
C PHE A 21 5.90 0.89 8.31
N ILE A 22 6.89 1.64 7.80
CA ILE A 22 6.90 2.14 6.43
C ILE A 22 7.99 1.41 5.67
N VAL A 23 7.65 0.88 4.51
CA VAL A 23 8.61 0.33 3.56
C VAL A 23 8.69 1.23 2.33
N PRO A 24 9.74 2.06 2.20
CA PRO A 24 9.95 2.85 1.00
C PRO A 24 10.47 1.98 -0.13
N CYS A 25 9.79 1.97 -1.27
CA CYS A 25 10.23 1.35 -2.51
C CYS A 25 10.54 2.45 -3.52
N SER A 26 11.82 2.60 -3.88
CA SER A 26 12.30 3.84 -4.52
C SER A 26 12.05 3.91 -6.03
N ARG A 27 11.76 2.76 -6.67
CA ARG A 27 11.56 2.64 -8.11
C ARG A 27 10.83 1.34 -8.47
N PRO A 28 10.21 1.27 -9.65
CA PRO A 28 9.70 0.02 -10.19
C PRO A 28 10.82 -1.01 -10.39
N VAL A 29 10.47 -2.30 -10.20
CA VAL A 29 11.28 -3.42 -10.65
C VAL A 29 11.01 -3.72 -12.13
N VAL A 30 9.75 -3.58 -12.55
CA VAL A 30 9.31 -3.77 -13.94
C VAL A 30 8.01 -3.00 -14.18
N VAL A 31 7.77 -2.61 -15.45
CA VAL A 31 6.51 -2.04 -15.93
C VAL A 31 6.04 -2.92 -17.08
N GLN A 32 4.93 -3.65 -16.89
CA GLN A 32 4.46 -4.65 -17.86
C GLN A 32 2.98 -5.00 -17.66
N ARG A 33 2.40 -5.74 -18.61
CA ARG A 33 1.03 -6.26 -18.55
C ARG A 33 0.97 -7.61 -17.84
N ALA A 34 1.52 -7.69 -16.63
CA ALA A 34 1.47 -8.90 -15.82
C ALA A 34 0.65 -8.64 -14.56
N ASP A 35 -0.21 -9.60 -14.23
CA ASP A 35 -1.01 -9.62 -13.00
C ASP A 35 -1.23 -11.08 -12.57
N PRO A 36 -0.42 -11.59 -11.63
CA PRO A 36 -0.53 -12.98 -11.19
C PRO A 36 -1.79 -13.25 -10.35
N ILE A 37 -2.53 -12.22 -9.92
CA ILE A 37 -3.78 -12.37 -9.15
C ILE A 37 -4.97 -12.44 -10.10
N VAL A 38 -5.10 -11.46 -11.02
CA VAL A 38 -6.29 -11.32 -11.88
C VAL A 38 -6.15 -12.10 -13.19
N ASN A 39 -4.95 -12.15 -13.78
CA ASN A 39 -4.69 -12.76 -15.08
C ASN A 39 -3.45 -13.69 -15.05
N PRO A 40 -3.45 -14.74 -14.18
CA PRO A 40 -2.29 -15.61 -14.04
C PRO A 40 -1.92 -16.27 -15.37
N GLY A 41 -0.65 -16.14 -15.76
CA GLY A 41 -0.10 -16.70 -16.99
C GLY A 41 -0.50 -15.98 -18.29
N ALA A 42 -1.24 -14.87 -18.21
CA ALA A 42 -1.76 -14.16 -19.37
C ALA A 42 -1.47 -12.64 -19.30
N LEU A 43 -1.62 -11.96 -20.43
CA LEU A 43 -1.50 -10.50 -20.46
C LEU A 43 -2.67 -9.86 -19.71
N ALA A 44 -2.35 -8.98 -18.76
CA ALA A 44 -3.34 -8.18 -18.05
C ALA A 44 -4.06 -7.19 -18.99
N GLY A 45 -5.29 -6.81 -18.61
CA GLY A 45 -6.10 -5.85 -19.36
C GLY A 45 -5.47 -4.46 -19.51
N HIS A 46 -4.55 -4.10 -18.62
CA HIS A 46 -3.78 -2.85 -18.67
C HIS A 46 -2.33 -3.08 -18.19
N VAL A 47 -1.49 -2.03 -18.28
CA VAL A 47 -0.10 -2.07 -17.83
C VAL A 47 -0.03 -1.74 -16.35
N HIS A 48 0.77 -2.48 -15.60
CA HIS A 48 1.08 -2.21 -14.21
C HIS A 48 2.48 -1.64 -14.06
N THR A 49 2.64 -0.82 -13.03
CA THR A 49 3.96 -0.46 -12.48
C THR A 49 4.21 -1.26 -11.22
N ILE A 50 5.20 -2.16 -11.25
CA ILE A 50 5.46 -3.15 -10.20
C ILE A 50 6.68 -2.71 -9.39
N MET A 51 6.61 -2.80 -8.07
CA MET A 51 7.67 -2.54 -7.10
C MET A 51 7.85 -3.76 -6.18
N GLY A 52 9.02 -3.87 -5.53
CA GLY A 52 9.31 -4.95 -4.60
C GLY A 52 10.32 -5.98 -5.11
N GLY A 53 10.07 -7.26 -4.82
CA GLY A 53 10.93 -8.41 -5.15
C GLY A 53 11.22 -8.58 -6.65
N SER A 54 12.41 -9.08 -6.97
CA SER A 54 12.90 -9.26 -8.34
C SER A 54 12.38 -10.50 -9.07
N ALA A 55 11.76 -11.45 -8.37
CA ALA A 55 11.22 -12.67 -8.97
C ALA A 55 9.78 -12.52 -9.52
N PHE A 56 9.27 -11.28 -9.59
CA PHE A 56 7.93 -11.02 -10.10
C PHE A 56 7.74 -11.55 -11.53
N ASN A 57 6.69 -12.34 -11.73
CA ASN A 57 6.38 -12.97 -13.00
C ASN A 57 4.87 -13.15 -13.19
N PHE A 58 4.46 -13.67 -14.35
CA PHE A 58 3.05 -13.81 -14.75
C PHE A 58 2.23 -14.78 -13.90
N THR A 59 2.87 -15.70 -13.18
CA THR A 59 2.22 -16.75 -12.36
C THR A 59 2.76 -16.75 -10.92
N MET A 60 3.32 -15.62 -10.49
CA MET A 60 4.08 -15.51 -9.25
C MET A 60 3.27 -15.98 -8.03
N GLY A 61 3.81 -16.97 -7.32
CA GLY A 61 3.33 -17.43 -6.01
C GLY A 61 4.23 -17.01 -4.84
N TYR A 62 3.98 -17.60 -3.67
CA TYR A 62 4.79 -17.37 -2.47
C TYR A 62 6.26 -17.78 -2.66
N ASP A 63 6.50 -18.98 -3.21
CA ASP A 63 7.85 -19.51 -3.40
C ASP A 63 8.67 -18.64 -4.35
N ASP A 64 8.04 -18.11 -5.40
CA ASP A 64 8.66 -17.14 -6.29
C ASP A 64 9.03 -15.86 -5.52
N ALA A 65 8.10 -15.31 -4.72
CA ALA A 65 8.34 -14.09 -3.93
C ALA A 65 9.59 -14.22 -3.06
N VAL A 66 9.64 -15.27 -2.23
CA VAL A 66 10.75 -15.50 -1.29
C VAL A 66 12.06 -15.88 -1.98
N SER A 67 12.02 -16.33 -3.24
CA SER A 67 13.21 -16.60 -4.07
C SER A 67 13.84 -15.34 -4.67
N SER A 68 13.21 -14.16 -4.52
CA SER A 68 13.71 -12.90 -5.05
C SER A 68 15.15 -12.60 -4.61
N ALA A 69 16.06 -12.49 -5.56
CA ALA A 69 17.47 -12.16 -5.31
C ALA A 69 17.66 -10.73 -4.78
N CYS A 70 16.77 -9.80 -5.12
CA CYS A 70 16.78 -8.44 -4.60
C CYS A 70 15.36 -7.84 -4.53
N SER A 71 15.25 -6.69 -3.87
CA SER A 71 14.01 -5.90 -3.76
C SER A 71 14.31 -4.44 -4.09
N THR A 72 13.35 -3.73 -4.71
CA THR A 72 13.45 -2.27 -4.93
C THR A 72 13.08 -1.46 -3.68
N CYS A 73 12.67 -2.14 -2.62
CA CYS A 73 12.35 -1.59 -1.32
C CYS A 73 13.58 -1.46 -0.41
N LYS A 74 13.55 -0.48 0.50
CA LYS A 74 14.68 -0.19 1.40
C LYS A 74 14.93 -1.31 2.41
N VAL A 75 13.87 -1.96 2.86
CA VAL A 75 13.94 -3.12 3.75
C VAL A 75 14.19 -4.34 2.87
N ARG A 76 15.43 -4.84 2.87
CA ARG A 76 15.85 -5.90 1.94
C ARG A 76 15.18 -7.24 2.19
N GLN A 77 14.73 -7.46 3.43
CA GLN A 77 13.97 -8.64 3.85
C GLN A 77 12.51 -8.59 3.38
N ASP A 78 12.01 -7.42 2.96
CA ASP A 78 10.71 -7.33 2.31
C ASP A 78 10.85 -7.70 0.83
N LEU A 79 10.44 -8.93 0.53
CA LEU A 79 10.40 -9.51 -0.81
C LEU A 79 8.97 -9.52 -1.40
N SER A 80 8.03 -8.83 -0.76
CA SER A 80 6.68 -8.66 -1.27
C SER A 80 6.71 -7.87 -2.58
N ASN A 81 5.66 -8.01 -3.39
CA ASN A 81 5.45 -7.23 -4.59
C ASN A 81 4.17 -6.42 -4.49
N TYR A 82 4.26 -5.18 -4.95
CA TYR A 82 3.17 -4.21 -4.93
C TYR A 82 3.07 -3.58 -6.31
N TRP A 83 1.87 -3.44 -6.83
CA TRP A 83 1.70 -2.84 -8.15
C TRP A 83 0.43 -2.01 -8.24
N ILE A 84 0.51 -0.99 -9.09
CA ILE A 84 -0.58 -0.07 -9.41
C ILE A 84 -0.76 0.00 -10.92
N PRO A 85 -1.95 0.38 -11.42
CA PRO A 85 -2.14 0.69 -12.83
C PRO A 85 -1.16 1.78 -13.28
N ASN A 86 -0.48 1.56 -14.41
CA ASN A 86 0.35 2.57 -15.02
C ASN A 86 -0.53 3.65 -15.66
N LEU A 87 -0.29 4.91 -15.31
CA LEU A 87 -1.13 6.02 -15.76
C LEU A 87 -0.70 6.51 -17.15
N TYR A 88 -1.70 6.83 -17.97
CA TYR A 88 -1.52 7.41 -19.29
C TYR A 88 -2.26 8.73 -19.39
N TYR A 89 -1.66 9.69 -20.08
CA TYR A 89 -2.31 10.90 -20.54
C TYR A 89 -2.74 10.70 -22.00
N GLU A 90 -4.02 10.96 -22.27
CA GLU A 90 -4.55 11.03 -23.63
C GLU A 90 -4.48 12.50 -24.08
N SER A 91 -3.63 12.77 -25.06
CA SER A 91 -3.51 14.10 -25.67
C SER A 91 -4.70 14.40 -26.59
N GLU A 92 -4.91 15.68 -26.91
CA GLU A 92 -6.04 16.14 -27.75
C GLU A 92 -6.10 15.46 -29.14
N ASN A 93 -4.99 14.92 -29.62
CA ASN A 93 -4.91 14.19 -30.88
C ASN A 93 -5.21 12.68 -30.76
N GLY A 94 -5.67 12.21 -29.58
CA GLY A 94 -6.03 10.82 -29.30
C GLY A 94 -4.84 9.89 -29.04
N LYS A 95 -3.61 10.42 -28.93
CA LYS A 95 -2.43 9.62 -28.57
C LYS A 95 -2.28 9.51 -27.07
N PHE A 96 -1.87 8.33 -26.63
CA PHE A 96 -1.54 8.04 -25.24
C PHE A 96 -0.05 8.14 -25.01
N GLU A 97 0.34 8.85 -23.95
CA GLU A 97 1.70 8.86 -23.42
C GLU A 97 1.70 8.45 -21.95
N THR A 98 2.75 7.75 -21.51
CA THR A 98 2.85 7.36 -20.10
C THR A 98 3.14 8.58 -19.24
N VAL A 99 2.36 8.74 -18.17
CA VAL A 99 2.65 9.74 -17.14
C VAL A 99 3.88 9.27 -16.37
N LYS A 100 4.94 10.08 -16.38
CA LYS A 100 6.19 9.73 -15.73
C LYS A 100 5.99 9.60 -14.23
N GLN A 101 6.23 8.40 -13.70
CA GLN A 101 6.28 8.18 -12.26
C GLN A 101 7.53 8.82 -11.66
N LEU A 102 7.33 9.75 -10.73
CA LEU A 102 8.41 10.40 -9.99
C LEU A 102 8.62 9.67 -8.67
N GLY A 103 9.67 8.84 -8.61
CA GLY A 103 9.97 8.01 -7.44
C GLY A 103 9.27 6.65 -7.50
N GLY A 104 8.85 6.15 -6.34
CA GLY A 104 8.19 4.84 -6.22
C GLY A 104 6.99 4.94 -5.30
N MET A 105 6.91 4.03 -4.32
CA MET A 105 5.80 3.98 -3.38
C MET A 105 6.30 3.90 -1.95
N LEU A 106 5.44 4.28 -1.01
CA LEU A 106 5.60 4.04 0.40
C LEU A 106 4.52 3.05 0.83
N VAL A 107 4.92 1.88 1.30
CA VAL A 107 3.99 0.88 1.82
C VAL A 107 3.86 1.10 3.33
N TYR A 108 2.64 1.34 3.79
CA TYR A 108 2.35 1.58 5.20
C TYR A 108 1.68 0.37 5.82
N TYR A 109 2.34 -0.22 6.81
CA TYR A 109 1.76 -1.19 7.72
C TYR A 109 1.30 -0.46 8.98
N LEU A 110 0.02 -0.15 9.01
CA LEU A 110 -0.63 0.55 10.11
C LEU A 110 -1.17 -0.49 11.09
N GLN A 111 -0.73 -0.43 12.35
CA GLN A 111 -1.26 -1.27 13.42
C GLN A 111 -2.63 -0.73 13.85
N ARG A 112 -3.67 -1.12 13.11
CA ARG A 112 -5.07 -0.79 13.42
C ARG A 112 -5.70 -1.97 14.13
N SER A 113 -6.52 -1.70 15.13
CA SER A 113 -7.40 -2.68 15.75
C SER A 113 -8.84 -2.30 15.46
N ASP A 114 -9.66 -3.31 15.13
CA ASP A 114 -11.10 -3.17 14.97
C ASP A 114 -11.75 -4.20 15.88
N SER A 115 -12.62 -3.77 16.80
CA SER A 115 -13.33 -4.71 17.68
C SER A 115 -14.30 -5.63 16.94
N LYS A 116 -14.55 -5.37 15.66
CA LYS A 116 -15.30 -6.26 14.76
C LYS A 116 -14.43 -7.29 14.05
N ASP A 117 -13.10 -7.20 14.19
CA ASP A 117 -12.18 -8.22 13.69
C ASP A 117 -12.47 -9.56 14.41
N PRO A 118 -12.76 -10.65 13.69
CA PRO A 118 -12.96 -11.97 14.29
C PRO A 118 -11.77 -12.46 15.12
N GLU A 119 -10.57 -11.98 14.82
CA GLU A 119 -9.32 -12.29 15.51
C GLU A 119 -8.89 -11.14 16.45
N TYR A 120 -9.78 -10.18 16.77
CA TYR A 120 -9.48 -9.04 17.66
C TYR A 120 -8.80 -9.46 18.97
N GLU A 121 -9.29 -10.55 19.58
CA GLU A 121 -8.75 -11.10 20.83
C GLU A 121 -7.33 -11.67 20.69
N ASN A 122 -6.92 -12.04 19.47
CA ASN A 122 -5.57 -12.53 19.17
C ASN A 122 -4.59 -11.38 18.86
N GLY A 123 -5.08 -10.14 18.79
CA GLY A 123 -4.28 -8.95 18.53
C GLY A 123 -3.76 -8.89 17.10
N LEU A 124 -2.60 -8.25 16.91
CA LEU A 124 -1.99 -8.07 15.59
C LEU A 124 -1.35 -9.37 15.11
N LEU A 125 -1.87 -9.92 14.02
CA LEU A 125 -1.37 -11.13 13.37
C LEU A 125 -0.51 -10.79 12.15
N ALA A 126 0.50 -11.64 11.88
CA ALA A 126 1.29 -11.54 10.67
C ALA A 126 0.49 -12.07 9.46
N PHE A 127 0.73 -11.50 8.27
CA PHE A 127 0.15 -12.03 7.04
C PHE A 127 0.59 -13.49 6.82
N PRO A 128 -0.32 -14.40 6.45
CA PRO A 128 0.02 -15.78 6.18
C PRO A 128 0.87 -15.88 4.89
N PRO A 129 1.66 -16.96 4.75
CA PRO A 129 2.32 -17.28 3.49
C PRO A 129 1.33 -17.32 2.32
N GLY A 130 1.71 -16.74 1.18
CA GLY A 130 0.87 -16.68 -0.01
C GLY A 130 -0.28 -15.68 0.06
N PHE A 131 -0.30 -14.80 1.07
CA PHE A 131 -1.28 -13.74 1.14
C PHE A 131 -1.24 -12.85 -0.11
N GLN A 132 -2.41 -12.68 -0.73
CA GLN A 132 -2.62 -11.85 -1.91
C GLN A 132 -3.84 -10.97 -1.68
N MET A 133 -3.80 -9.75 -2.20
CA MET A 133 -4.83 -8.76 -2.01
C MET A 133 -5.01 -7.94 -3.28
N LEU A 134 -6.27 -7.66 -3.60
CA LEU A 134 -6.67 -6.77 -4.68
C LEU A 134 -7.60 -5.71 -4.11
N ALA A 135 -7.42 -4.46 -4.55
CA ALA A 135 -8.28 -3.35 -4.16
C ALA A 135 -8.66 -2.51 -5.37
N GLY A 136 -9.89 -1.99 -5.36
CA GLY A 136 -10.46 -1.18 -6.44
C GLY A 136 -11.21 -1.98 -7.50
N ASP A 137 -11.83 -1.24 -8.43
CA ASP A 137 -12.58 -1.78 -9.57
C ASP A 137 -12.08 -1.11 -10.86
N PRO A 138 -11.51 -1.86 -11.82
CA PRO A 138 -10.97 -1.30 -13.06
C PRO A 138 -12.06 -0.76 -14.01
N SER A 139 -13.34 -1.07 -13.77
CA SER A 139 -14.48 -0.59 -14.54
C SER A 139 -15.10 0.70 -13.98
N LEU A 140 -14.73 1.11 -12.76
CA LEU A 140 -15.25 2.31 -12.13
C LEU A 140 -14.81 3.58 -12.87
N ARG A 141 -15.75 4.50 -13.12
CA ARG A 141 -15.51 5.77 -13.86
C ARG A 141 -15.95 7.02 -13.11
N SER A 142 -16.61 6.87 -11.97
CA SER A 142 -17.12 7.98 -11.17
C SER A 142 -17.15 7.60 -9.70
N PHE A 143 -16.87 8.58 -8.83
CA PHE A 143 -16.95 8.39 -7.40
C PHE A 143 -18.41 8.26 -6.94
N GLY A 144 -18.71 7.17 -6.25
CA GLY A 144 -20.03 6.80 -5.73
C GLY A 144 -20.06 6.64 -4.21
N ASP A 145 -19.01 7.08 -3.50
CA ASP A 145 -18.97 7.15 -2.03
C ASP A 145 -19.15 5.80 -1.28
N THR A 146 -18.60 4.72 -1.85
CA THR A 146 -18.51 3.43 -1.12
C THR A 146 -17.25 3.38 -0.27
N LEU A 147 -17.21 2.45 0.70
CA LEU A 147 -16.06 2.27 1.60
C LEU A 147 -14.75 2.02 0.82
N GLU A 148 -14.82 1.22 -0.25
CA GLU A 148 -13.68 0.88 -1.10
C GLU A 148 -13.17 2.11 -1.86
N GLN A 149 -14.09 2.98 -2.30
CA GLN A 149 -13.75 4.18 -3.04
C GLN A 149 -13.19 5.28 -2.14
N GLN A 150 -13.72 5.43 -0.92
CA GLN A 150 -13.17 6.35 0.09
C GLN A 150 -11.74 6.00 0.47
N ALA A 151 -11.34 4.74 0.27
CA ALA A 151 -10.00 4.27 0.54
C ALA A 151 -8.96 4.74 -0.48
N ILE A 152 -9.37 5.29 -1.63
CA ILE A 152 -8.49 5.80 -2.68
C ILE A 152 -8.57 7.32 -2.72
N SER A 153 -7.44 8.00 -2.57
CA SER A 153 -7.35 9.46 -2.61
C SER A 153 -6.17 9.93 -3.46
N TYR A 154 -6.24 11.19 -3.88
CA TYR A 154 -5.21 11.88 -4.64
C TYR A 154 -4.92 13.23 -4.00
N VAL A 155 -3.64 13.58 -3.95
CA VAL A 155 -3.17 14.87 -3.44
C VAL A 155 -2.28 15.56 -4.45
N CYS A 156 -2.58 16.83 -4.74
CA CYS A 156 -1.80 17.68 -5.62
C CYS A 156 -0.62 18.28 -4.84
N LEU A 157 0.62 18.03 -5.27
CA LEU A 157 1.80 18.44 -4.53
C LEU A 157 2.28 19.84 -4.97
N GLY A 158 2.73 20.64 -4.00
CA GLY A 158 3.21 22.01 -4.22
C GLY A 158 2.12 23.08 -4.15
N VAL A 159 0.91 22.71 -3.73
CA VAL A 159 -0.23 23.59 -3.51
C VAL A 159 -0.88 23.27 -2.16
N SER A 160 -1.61 24.23 -1.60
CA SER A 160 -2.49 23.99 -0.44
C SER A 160 -3.81 23.37 -0.92
N GLY A 161 -4.27 22.33 -0.23
CA GLY A 161 -5.56 21.72 -0.52
C GLY A 161 -5.73 20.38 0.20
N PRO A 162 -6.98 19.91 0.36
CA PRO A 162 -7.24 18.58 0.89
C PRO A 162 -6.90 17.50 -0.16
N GLU A 163 -6.80 16.25 0.30
CA GLU A 163 -6.89 15.12 -0.61
C GLU A 163 -8.31 15.03 -1.21
N THR A 164 -8.42 14.46 -2.40
CA THR A 164 -9.69 14.30 -3.12
C THR A 164 -9.82 12.88 -3.67
N HIS A 165 -11.04 12.45 -4.00
CA HIS A 165 -11.29 11.12 -4.61
C HIS A 165 -11.28 11.16 -6.14
N GLN A 166 -10.78 12.24 -6.72
CA GLN A 166 -10.67 12.47 -8.15
C GLN A 166 -9.24 12.86 -8.50
N PHE A 167 -8.86 12.68 -9.76
CA PHE A 167 -7.60 13.25 -10.23
C PHE A 167 -7.60 14.78 -10.06
N PRO A 168 -6.45 15.38 -9.70
CA PRO A 168 -6.35 16.83 -9.59
C PRO A 168 -6.79 17.52 -10.89
N SER A 169 -7.70 18.49 -10.77
CA SER A 169 -8.19 19.30 -11.89
C SER A 169 -7.31 20.51 -12.22
N GLN A 170 -6.21 20.66 -11.49
CA GLN A 170 -5.27 21.77 -11.62
C GLN A 170 -3.85 21.25 -11.79
N ASN A 171 -2.97 22.11 -12.31
CA ASN A 171 -1.56 21.78 -12.42
C ASN A 171 -0.93 21.63 -11.03
N CYS A 172 -0.22 20.52 -10.81
CA CYS A 172 0.48 20.23 -9.57
C CYS A 172 1.99 20.43 -9.78
N PRO A 173 2.61 21.49 -9.21
CA PRO A 173 4.01 21.83 -9.46
C PRO A 173 5.01 20.68 -9.22
N TYR A 174 4.73 19.80 -8.28
CA TYR A 174 5.58 18.64 -7.96
C TYR A 174 4.94 17.30 -8.32
N GLY A 175 3.97 17.31 -9.22
CA GLY A 175 3.14 16.15 -9.54
C GLY A 175 2.06 15.90 -8.50
N PHE A 176 1.40 14.76 -8.57
CA PHE A 176 0.41 14.34 -7.58
C PHE A 176 0.78 12.97 -7.03
N ALA A 177 0.33 12.68 -5.81
CA ALA A 177 0.44 11.36 -5.21
C ALA A 177 -0.96 10.75 -5.08
N SER A 178 -1.03 9.43 -5.26
CA SER A 178 -2.22 8.64 -4.94
C SER A 178 -1.97 7.86 -3.66
N ALA A 179 -2.96 7.79 -2.78
CA ALA A 179 -2.97 6.91 -1.63
C ALA A 179 -4.10 5.88 -1.77
N GLY A 180 -3.83 4.66 -1.33
CA GLY A 180 -4.79 3.58 -1.26
C GLY A 180 -4.72 2.95 0.12
N HIS A 181 -5.83 2.89 0.83
CA HIS A 181 -5.96 2.16 2.08
C HIS A 181 -6.70 0.86 1.80
N VAL A 182 -6.08 -0.27 2.12
CA VAL A 182 -6.78 -1.55 2.07
C VAL A 182 -6.91 -2.06 3.50
N PRO A 183 -8.12 -2.07 4.07
CA PRO A 183 -8.31 -2.67 5.38
C PRO A 183 -8.09 -4.16 5.25
N PHE A 184 -7.34 -4.73 6.19
CA PHE A 184 -7.19 -6.17 6.27
C PHE A 184 -7.50 -6.63 7.68
N VAL A 185 -8.36 -7.64 7.74
CA VAL A 185 -8.84 -8.33 8.93
C VAL A 185 -8.48 -9.79 8.67
N LEU A 186 -7.49 -10.30 9.40
CA LEU A 186 -7.08 -11.70 9.25
C LEU A 186 -8.21 -12.56 9.81
N GLY A 187 -8.78 -13.44 8.99
CA GLY A 187 -9.51 -14.62 9.47
C GLY A 187 -8.57 -15.81 9.48
N ARG A 188 -8.63 -16.62 10.54
CA ARG A 188 -7.84 -17.85 10.77
C ARG A 188 -7.54 -18.70 9.53
N THR A 189 -6.31 -19.24 9.51
CA THR A 189 -5.93 -20.53 8.89
C THR A 189 -6.67 -21.69 9.53
#